data_AF-A0A317IXD0-F1
#
_entry.id   AF-A0A317IXD0-F1
#
_cell.length_a   1.000
_cell.length_b   1.000
_cell.length_c   1.000
_cell.angle_alpha   90.00
_cell.angle_beta   90.00
_cell.angle_gamma   90.00
#
_symmetry.space_group_name_H-M   'P 1'
#
loop_
_entity.id
_entity.type
_entity.pdbx_description
1 polymer ?
#
loop_
_entity_poly.entity_id
_entity_poly.type
_entity_poly.pdbx_seq_one_letter_code
_entity_poly.pdbx_strand_id
1 'polypeptide(L)' 'NYYTFIREGKDPLKDKPNFATFEDGHVSMTITDAILESNEKQKWVKVKAGKKVLV' A
#
# COMPACT_ATOMS: atom_id res chain seq x y z
N ASN A 1 8.55 4.25 -13.94
CA ASN A 1 7.54 3.18 -14.08
C ASN A 1 8.21 1.83 -13.89
N TYR A 2 7.45 0.78 -13.55
CA TYR A 2 8.00 -0.55 -13.26
C TYR A 2 8.87 -1.11 -14.38
N TYR A 3 8.41 -1.06 -15.64
CA TYR A 3 9.17 -1.63 -16.75
C TYR A 3 10.53 -0.95 -17.02
N THR A 4 10.61 0.38 -16.89
CA THR A 4 11.92 1.07 -17.02
C THR A 4 12.84 0.72 -15.86
N PHE A 5 12.30 0.54 -14.66
CA PHE A 5 13.06 0.15 -13.48
C PHE A 5 13.73 -1.21 -13.66
N ILE A 6 13.00 -2.21 -14.18
CA ILE A 6 13.57 -3.52 -14.53
C ILE A 6 14.60 -3.40 -15.66
N ARG A 7 14.30 -2.61 -16.70
CA ARG A 7 15.19 -2.41 -17.85
C ARG A 7 16.53 -1.79 -17.45
N GLU A 8 16.54 -0.92 -16.46
CA GLU A 8 17.76 -0.28 -15.90
C GLU A 8 18.59 -1.24 -15.02
N GLY A 9 18.16 -2.50 -14.86
CA GLY A 9 18.85 -3.50 -14.05
C GLY A 9 18.70 -3.30 -12.54
N LYS A 10 17.74 -2.47 -12.11
CA LYS A 10 17.45 -2.26 -10.69
C LYS A 10 16.72 -3.46 -10.10
N ASP A 11 17.06 -3.81 -8.88
CA ASP A 11 16.49 -4.93 -8.14
C ASP A 11 15.22 -4.48 -7.40
N PRO A 12 14.02 -4.95 -7.77
CA PRO A 12 12.76 -4.57 -7.11
C PRO A 12 12.68 -4.89 -5.63
N LEU A 13 13.55 -5.79 -5.13
CA LEU A 13 13.58 -6.21 -3.73
C LEU A 13 14.54 -5.37 -2.89
N LYS A 14 15.48 -4.65 -3.52
CA LYS A 14 16.51 -3.87 -2.81
C LYS A 14 16.44 -2.39 -3.12
N ASP A 15 16.18 -2.04 -4.36
CA ASP A 15 16.16 -0.67 -4.84
C ASP A 15 14.79 -0.05 -4.59
N LYS A 16 14.79 1.18 -4.07
CA LYS A 16 13.55 1.91 -3.77
C LYS A 16 12.91 2.40 -5.08
N PRO A 17 11.69 1.95 -5.43
CA PRO A 17 10.99 2.47 -6.60
C PRO A 17 10.50 3.90 -6.37
N ASN A 18 10.43 4.69 -7.44
CA ASN A 18 9.84 6.04 -7.45
C ASN A 18 8.41 6.06 -8.00
N PHE A 19 7.74 4.91 -8.00
CA PHE A 19 6.39 4.70 -8.50
C PHE A 19 5.61 3.85 -7.51
N ALA A 20 4.28 3.90 -7.58
CA ALA A 20 3.41 3.15 -6.68
C ALA A 20 3.60 1.63 -6.84
N THR A 21 3.70 0.96 -5.71
CA THR A 21 3.82 -0.50 -5.60
C THR A 21 2.51 -1.12 -5.11
N PHE A 22 2.48 -2.45 -5.04
CA PHE A 22 1.35 -3.16 -4.43
C PHE A 22 1.19 -2.84 -2.94
N GLU A 23 2.27 -2.56 -2.22
CA GLU A 23 2.20 -2.14 -0.81
C GLU A 23 1.49 -0.79 -0.69
N ASP A 24 1.85 0.17 -1.55
CA ASP A 24 1.19 1.49 -1.61
C ASP A 24 -0.30 1.37 -1.96
N GLY A 25 -0.62 0.47 -2.89
CA GLY A 25 -2.00 0.12 -3.24
C GLY A 25 -2.77 -0.45 -2.05
N HIS A 26 -2.18 -1.40 -1.33
CA HIS A 26 -2.80 -2.02 -0.15
C HIS A 26 -3.05 -1.01 0.98
N VAL A 27 -2.11 -0.09 1.22
CA VAL A 27 -2.29 1.01 2.18
C VAL A 27 -3.48 1.88 1.78
N SER A 28 -3.59 2.22 0.50
CA SER A 28 -4.71 3.01 -0.02
C SER A 28 -6.05 2.31 0.22
N MET A 29 -6.14 1.01 -0.07
CA MET A 29 -7.36 0.22 0.17
C MET A 29 -7.74 0.18 1.65
N THR A 30 -6.76 -0.01 2.53
CA THR A 30 -6.98 -0.04 3.99
C THR A 30 -7.55 1.28 4.51
N ILE A 31 -7.12 2.41 3.93
CA ILE A 31 -7.65 3.73 4.27
C ILE A 31 -9.10 3.84 3.78
N THR A 32 -9.39 3.40 2.56
CA THR A 32 -10.76 3.39 2.02
C THR A 32 -11.71 2.57 2.90
N ASP A 33 -11.28 1.39 3.35
CA ASP A 33 -12.07 0.55 4.26
C ASP A 33 -12.35 1.26 5.59
N ALA A 34 -11.34 1.93 6.15
CA ALA A 34 -11.52 2.70 7.37
C ALA A 34 -12.47 3.90 7.19
N ILE A 35 -12.47 4.54 6.02
CA ILE A 35 -13.42 5.63 5.70
C ILE A 35 -14.85 5.08 5.67
N LEU A 36 -15.07 3.94 5.02
CA LEU A 36 -16.38 3.29 4.96
C LEU A 36 -16.85 2.89 6.36
N GLU A 37 -15.98 2.28 7.17
CA GLU A 37 -16.29 1.91 8.56
C GLU A 37 -16.59 3.14 9.44
N SER A 38 -15.84 4.24 9.23
CA SER A 38 -16.07 5.50 9.95
C SER A 38 -17.42 6.10 9.61
N ASN A 39 -17.79 6.08 8.32
CA ASN A 39 -19.07 6.57 7.84
C ASN A 39 -20.23 5.73 8.39
N GLU A 40 -20.12 4.40 8.39
CA GLU A 40 -21.16 3.54 8.94
C GLU A 40 -21.38 3.78 10.44
N LYS A 41 -20.29 3.93 11.20
CA LYS A 41 -20.35 4.04 12.68
C LYS A 41 -20.46 5.47 13.20
N GLN A 42 -20.41 6.47 12.31
CA GLN A 42 -20.43 7.90 12.64
C GLN A 42 -19.41 8.26 13.73
N LYS A 43 -18.20 7.69 13.64
CA LYS A 43 -17.13 7.93 14.60
C LYS A 43 -15.76 7.73 13.98
N TRP A 44 -14.75 8.30 14.62
CA TRP A 44 -13.35 8.04 14.28
C TRP A 44 -13.01 6.56 14.48
N VAL A 45 -12.40 5.96 13.47
CA VAL A 45 -11.91 4.58 13.51
C VAL A 45 -10.43 4.56 13.16
N LYS A 46 -9.71 3.57 13.69
CA LYS A 46 -8.28 3.41 13.44
C LYS A 46 -8.07 2.68 12.13
N VAL A 47 -7.20 3.23 11.27
CA VAL A 47 -6.77 2.55 10.04
C VAL A 47 -5.97 1.31 10.40
N LYS A 48 -6.38 0.15 9.86
CA LYS A 48 -5.75 -1.15 10.15
C LYS A 48 -4.50 -1.34 9.29
N ALA A 49 -3.40 -0.69 9.64
CA ALA A 49 -2.14 -0.90 8.92
C ALA A 49 -1.78 -2.40 8.86
N GLY A 50 -1.70 -2.95 7.64
CA GLY A 50 -1.42 -4.37 7.41
C GLY A 50 -0.16 -4.79 8.15
N LYS A 51 -0.29 -5.73 9.10
CA LYS A 51 0.88 -6.44 9.62
C LYS A 51 1.53 -7.16 8.45
N LYS A 52 2.86 -7.04 8.30
CA LYS A 52 3.66 -7.91 7.43
C LYS A 52 3.19 -9.34 7.60
N VAL A 53 2.56 -9.90 6.57
CA VAL A 53 2.33 -11.34 6.48
C VAL A 53 3.70 -11.93 6.21
N LEU A 54 4.33 -12.45 7.27
CA LEU A 54 5.49 -13.32 7.14
C LEU A 54 4.96 -14.64 6.57
N VAL A 55 5.07 -14.81 5.25
CA VAL A 55 4.95 -16.11 4.58
C VAL A 55 6.35 -16.67 4.41
#